data_AF-A0AAN0JNM8-F1
#
_entry.id   AF-A0AAN0JNM8-F1
#
_cell.length_a   1.000
_cell.length_b   1.000
_cell.length_c   1.000
_cell.angle_alpha   90.00
_cell.angle_beta   90.00
_cell.angle_gamma   90.00
#
_symmetry.space_group_name_H-M   'P 1'
#
loop_
_entity.id
_entity.type
_entity.pdbx_description
1 polymer ?
#
loop_
_entity_poly.entity_id
_entity_poly.type
_entity_poly.pdbx_seq_one_letter_code
_entity_poly.pdbx_strand_id
1 'polypeptide(L)'
;MTDAPICNNVKCCIIVTDKDLQEINPYNGQVHLTDKSHTTATPADGTVEVYLHNGWYQVCNNTAFTNTVADSICRQYGYTGHDTRNEINIYSSNTVTFTEYNCTNKTGSFECFTHCMPRKYKINDKCHHHVTLTCKFDMTKEYITSGSRSQCALDERSHCALDERSHLLQAYKIITGLLAGFLLFILALFIITFLFCDIKTKKMKCCCYWRKQDALNYVHIKYRVNDLPRNN
;
A
#
# COMPACT_ATOMS: atom_id res chain seq x y z
N MET A 1 13.58 -16.18 43.82
CA MET A 1 12.24 -16.58 44.30
C MET A 1 11.38 -15.34 44.33
N THR A 2 10.53 -15.15 43.31
CA THR A 2 9.32 -14.33 43.33
C THR A 2 8.50 -14.73 42.09
N ASP A 3 7.56 -15.65 42.34
CA ASP A 3 6.29 -15.97 41.68
C ASP A 3 6.11 -15.68 40.19
N ALA A 4 6.14 -16.76 39.41
CA ALA A 4 5.57 -16.82 38.06
C ALA A 4 4.03 -16.96 38.15
N PRO A 5 3.26 -16.31 37.26
CA PRO A 5 1.82 -16.50 37.21
C PRO A 5 1.47 -17.91 36.70
N ILE A 6 0.59 -18.58 37.44
CA ILE A 6 0.03 -19.90 37.11
C ILE A 6 -0.98 -19.72 35.97
N CYS A 7 -0.66 -20.21 34.77
CA CYS A 7 -1.63 -20.32 33.67
C CYS A 7 -2.44 -21.62 33.82
N ASN A 8 -3.71 -21.51 34.21
CA ASN A 8 -4.66 -22.62 34.18
C ASN A 8 -5.06 -22.96 32.73
N ASN A 9 -5.18 -24.27 32.49
CA ASN A 9 -5.45 -24.95 31.22
C ASN A 9 -6.44 -24.23 30.29
N VAL A 10 -6.01 -24.02 29.02
CA VAL A 10 -6.75 -24.02 27.73
C VAL A 10 -6.01 -23.26 26.59
N LYS A 11 -4.81 -22.72 26.82
CA LYS A 11 -3.92 -22.30 25.72
C LYS A 11 -2.47 -22.62 26.05
N CYS A 12 -1.76 -23.29 25.14
CA CYS A 12 -0.30 -23.35 25.19
C CYS A 12 0.23 -21.92 25.03
N CYS A 13 0.53 -21.26 26.15
CA CYS A 13 1.46 -20.15 26.14
C CYS A 13 2.83 -20.76 25.87
N ILE A 14 3.34 -20.61 24.64
CA ILE A 14 4.76 -20.85 24.41
C ILE A 14 5.48 -19.80 25.25
N ILE A 15 6.23 -20.24 26.25
CA ILE A 15 7.17 -19.38 26.96
C ILE A 15 8.32 -19.17 25.99
N VAL A 16 8.18 -18.19 25.11
CA VAL A 16 9.27 -17.75 24.24
C VAL A 16 10.13 -16.83 25.10
N THR A 17 11.41 -17.15 25.30
CA THR A 17 12.30 -16.21 25.97
C THR A 17 12.47 -14.97 25.08
N ASP A 18 12.79 -13.81 25.66
CA ASP A 18 12.96 -12.56 24.89
C ASP A 18 13.98 -12.70 23.75
N LYS A 19 14.97 -13.58 23.95
CA LYS A 19 15.98 -13.97 22.97
C LYS A 19 15.44 -14.85 21.84
N ASP A 20 14.47 -15.72 22.12
CA ASP A 20 13.82 -16.58 21.11
C ASP A 20 12.82 -15.79 20.24
N LEU A 21 12.25 -14.67 20.73
CA LEU A 21 11.40 -13.77 19.94
C LEU A 21 12.20 -12.88 18.97
N GLN A 22 13.50 -12.71 19.24
CA GLN A 22 14.40 -11.86 18.46
C GLN A 22 14.75 -12.48 17.09
N GLU A 23 14.67 -13.81 16.94
CA GLU A 23 15.14 -14.51 15.73
C GLU A 23 14.03 -15.09 14.83
N ILE A 24 12.79 -15.21 15.32
CA ILE A 24 11.70 -15.78 14.51
C ILE A 24 11.06 -14.69 13.65
N ASN A 25 11.56 -14.57 12.41
CA ASN A 25 11.00 -13.75 11.33
C ASN A 25 10.72 -12.28 11.72
N PRO A 26 11.77 -11.49 12.01
CA PRO A 26 11.63 -10.07 12.30
C PRO A 26 11.05 -9.30 11.10
N TYR A 27 10.38 -8.19 11.40
CA TYR A 27 9.64 -7.35 10.45
C TYR A 27 10.24 -5.93 10.42
N ASN A 28 10.11 -5.16 9.33
CA ASN A 28 10.76 -3.85 9.28
C ASN A 28 10.14 -2.91 10.31
N GLY A 29 10.98 -2.22 11.05
CA GLY A 29 10.54 -1.38 12.15
C GLY A 29 10.23 -2.15 13.44
N GLN A 30 10.55 -3.45 13.51
CA GLN A 30 10.61 -4.16 14.78
C GLN A 30 11.73 -3.55 15.64
N VAL A 31 11.41 -3.21 16.89
CA VAL A 31 12.35 -2.62 17.84
C VAL A 31 12.87 -3.65 18.85
N HIS A 32 14.07 -3.39 19.35
CA HIS A 32 14.69 -4.14 20.43
C HIS A 32 15.55 -3.21 21.30
N LEU A 33 15.58 -3.47 22.62
CA LEU A 33 16.45 -2.75 23.55
C LEU A 33 17.64 -3.64 23.89
N THR A 34 18.83 -3.20 23.51
CA THR A 34 20.09 -3.93 23.78
C THR A 34 20.84 -3.33 24.95
N ASP A 35 21.21 -4.14 25.93
CA ASP A 35 22.15 -3.69 26.97
C ASP A 35 23.56 -3.64 26.40
N LYS A 36 23.96 -2.44 25.95
CA LYS A 36 25.34 -2.13 25.55
C LYS A 36 26.09 -1.29 26.59
N SER A 37 25.41 -0.91 27.67
CA SER A 37 25.93 0.02 28.68
C SER A 37 26.47 -0.68 29.92
N HIS A 38 26.21 -1.99 30.10
CA HIS A 38 26.64 -2.82 31.25
C HIS A 38 26.29 -2.22 32.63
N THR A 39 25.39 -1.24 32.69
CA THR A 39 25.15 -0.40 33.87
C THR A 39 23.72 -0.49 34.37
N THR A 40 22.79 -1.09 33.60
CA THR A 40 21.42 -1.37 34.03
C THR A 40 20.91 -2.68 33.40
N ALA A 41 20.82 -3.74 34.20
CA ALA A 41 20.44 -5.09 33.78
C ALA A 41 18.91 -5.33 33.85
N THR A 42 18.09 -4.36 33.47
CA THR A 42 16.63 -4.53 33.45
C THR A 42 16.15 -4.80 32.02
N PRO A 43 15.11 -5.63 31.82
CA PRO A 43 14.53 -5.85 30.49
C PRO A 43 13.82 -4.60 29.94
N ALA A 44 13.68 -3.54 30.75
CA ALA A 44 13.02 -2.29 30.36
C ALA A 44 13.98 -1.26 29.77
N ASP A 45 15.29 -1.50 29.86
CA ASP A 45 16.31 -0.48 29.60
C ASP A 45 17.30 -0.96 28.55
N GLY A 46 17.72 -0.06 27.66
CA GLY A 46 18.76 -0.37 26.69
C GLY A 46 18.94 0.62 25.56
N THR A 47 19.89 0.32 24.69
CA THR A 47 20.12 1.02 23.43
C THR A 47 19.13 0.55 22.39
N VAL A 48 18.48 1.49 21.72
CA VAL A 48 17.44 1.19 20.72
C VAL A 48 18.09 0.63 19.46
N GLU A 49 17.66 -0.57 19.06
CA GLU A 49 17.90 -1.15 17.75
C GLU A 49 16.60 -1.36 17.00
N VAL A 50 16.65 -1.18 15.69
CA VAL A 50 15.53 -1.41 14.78
C VAL A 50 15.94 -2.36 13.67
N TYR A 51 15.06 -3.30 13.34
CA TYR A 51 15.23 -4.19 12.21
C TYR A 51 14.80 -3.52 10.91
N LEU A 52 15.70 -3.46 9.93
CA LEU A 52 15.46 -2.90 8.59
C LEU A 52 16.24 -3.70 7.56
N HIS A 53 15.68 -3.95 6.38
CA HIS A 53 16.43 -4.54 5.25
C HIS A 53 17.28 -5.78 5.63
N ASN A 54 16.72 -6.66 6.45
CA ASN A 54 17.40 -7.86 6.93
C ASN A 54 18.58 -7.65 7.89
N GLY A 55 18.63 -6.51 8.60
CA GLY A 55 19.65 -6.21 9.59
C GLY A 55 19.11 -5.41 10.77
N TRP A 56 19.75 -5.56 11.91
CA TRP A 56 19.51 -4.72 13.10
C TRP A 56 20.44 -3.51 13.06
N TYR A 57 19.90 -2.31 13.28
CA TYR A 57 20.62 -1.06 13.26
C TYR A 57 20.38 -0.26 14.54
N GLN A 58 21.43 0.31 15.11
CA GLN A 58 21.29 1.22 16.25
C GLN A 58 20.71 2.56 15.82
N VAL A 59 19.73 3.06 16.56
CA VAL A 59 19.13 4.36 16.27
C VAL A 59 20.03 5.49 16.77
N CYS A 60 20.41 6.38 15.87
CA CYS A 60 21.16 7.57 16.22
C CYS A 60 20.30 8.59 16.96
N ASN A 61 20.87 9.16 18.01
CA ASN A 61 20.26 10.29 18.68
C ASN A 61 20.45 11.55 17.84
N ASN A 62 19.35 12.25 17.59
CA ASN A 62 19.35 13.53 16.91
C ASN A 62 18.18 14.39 17.40
N THR A 63 18.11 15.63 16.92
CA THR A 63 17.08 16.59 17.33
C THR A 63 15.65 16.19 16.92
N ALA A 64 15.49 15.30 15.94
CA ALA A 64 14.18 14.85 15.48
C ALA A 64 13.58 13.76 16.37
N PHE A 65 14.39 13.03 17.15
CA PHE A 65 13.90 12.01 18.06
C PHE A 65 13.12 12.68 19.21
N THR A 66 11.84 12.37 19.37
CA THR A 66 10.96 12.99 20.38
C THR A 66 10.50 11.99 21.43
N ASN A 67 9.91 12.48 22.53
CA ASN A 67 9.28 11.65 23.55
C ASN A 67 8.13 10.79 22.99
N THR A 68 7.40 11.29 22.00
CA THR A 68 6.37 10.51 21.30
C THR A 68 6.97 9.30 20.58
N VAL A 69 8.15 9.45 19.99
CA VAL A 69 8.87 8.35 19.35
C VAL A 69 9.35 7.34 20.39
N ALA A 70 9.87 7.83 21.52
CA ALA A 70 10.25 6.98 22.65
C ALA A 70 9.06 6.17 23.20
N ASP A 71 7.90 6.82 23.36
CA ASP A 71 6.66 6.15 23.77
C ASP A 71 6.24 5.07 22.78
N SER A 72 6.35 5.34 21.48
CA SER A 72 6.03 4.36 20.43
C SER A 72 6.91 3.11 20.50
N ILE A 73 8.21 3.31 20.74
CA ILE A 73 9.18 2.22 20.89
C ILE A 73 8.88 1.40 22.15
N CYS A 74 8.74 2.05 23.31
CA CYS A 74 8.43 1.35 24.56
C CYS A 74 7.09 0.61 24.50
N ARG A 75 6.09 1.16 23.80
CA ARG A 75 4.81 0.47 23.54
C ARG A 75 4.97 -0.77 22.70
N GLN A 76 5.67 -0.67 21.58
CA GLN A 76 6.00 -1.83 20.75
C GLN A 76 6.76 -2.90 21.53
N TYR A 77 7.60 -2.48 22.47
CA TYR A 77 8.37 -3.33 23.36
C TYR A 77 7.58 -3.92 24.55
N GLY A 78 6.30 -3.57 24.71
CA GLY A 78 5.41 -4.15 25.74
C GLY A 78 5.25 -3.31 27.02
N TYR A 79 5.69 -2.05 27.01
CA TYR A 79 5.58 -1.11 28.11
C TYR A 79 4.56 -0.01 27.81
N THR A 80 4.04 0.65 28.85
CA THR A 80 3.01 1.70 28.66
C THR A 80 3.53 2.99 28.04
N GLY A 81 4.85 3.19 28.08
CA GLY A 81 5.55 4.34 27.51
C GLY A 81 7.00 4.41 27.99
N HIS A 82 7.71 5.44 27.56
CA HIS A 82 9.06 5.71 28.06
C HIS A 82 9.00 6.35 29.45
N ASP A 83 10.02 6.06 30.24
CA ASP A 83 10.28 6.77 31.49
C ASP A 83 11.39 7.78 31.32
N THR A 84 12.55 7.32 30.83
CA THR A 84 13.69 8.18 30.56
C THR A 84 14.20 7.96 29.15
N ARG A 85 14.74 9.04 28.57
CA ARG A 85 15.43 9.03 27.29
C ARG A 85 16.80 9.65 27.49
N ASN A 86 17.83 8.85 27.25
CA ASN A 86 19.22 9.25 27.35
C ASN A 86 19.95 8.95 26.04
N GLU A 87 21.26 9.20 26.04
CA GLU A 87 22.13 8.81 24.96
C GLU A 87 23.39 8.15 25.50
N ILE A 88 24.02 7.35 24.64
CA ILE A 88 25.34 6.78 24.89
C ILE A 88 26.28 7.21 23.78
N ASN A 89 27.51 7.61 24.16
CA ASN A 89 28.55 8.01 23.22
C ASN A 89 29.46 6.82 22.89
N ILE A 90 29.10 6.06 21.86
CA ILE A 90 29.85 4.92 21.35
C ILE A 90 29.94 5.05 19.84
N TYR A 91 31.13 4.83 19.27
CA TYR A 91 31.26 4.77 17.82
C TYR A 91 30.64 3.47 17.29
N SER A 92 29.69 3.60 16.36
CA SER A 92 29.15 2.48 15.61
C SER A 92 28.97 2.85 14.14
N SER A 93 29.23 1.87 13.26
CA SER A 93 28.95 1.97 11.82
C SER A 93 27.68 1.23 11.42
N ASN A 94 27.08 0.44 12.33
CA ASN A 94 25.85 -0.31 12.07
C ASN A 94 24.65 0.45 12.65
N THR A 95 24.35 1.59 12.04
CA THR A 95 23.41 2.58 12.59
C THR A 95 22.37 2.99 11.57
N VAL A 96 21.28 3.57 12.07
CA VAL A 96 20.27 4.25 11.27
C VAL A 96 20.01 5.64 11.81
N THR A 97 19.97 6.62 10.90
CA THR A 97 19.64 8.01 11.17
C THR A 97 18.35 8.38 10.46
N PHE A 98 17.34 8.73 11.25
CA PHE A 98 16.07 9.29 10.76
C PHE A 98 16.10 10.81 10.90
N THR A 99 16.01 11.55 9.79
CA THR A 99 16.05 13.03 9.83
C THR A 99 14.75 13.65 10.31
N GLU A 100 13.66 12.90 10.25
CA GLU A 100 12.32 13.30 10.67
C GLU A 100 11.53 12.06 11.12
N TYR A 101 10.54 12.25 11.99
CA TYR A 101 9.60 11.20 12.40
C TYR A 101 8.17 11.66 12.14
N ASN A 102 7.31 10.74 11.66
CA ASN A 102 5.96 11.05 11.20
C ASN A 102 4.88 10.91 12.27
N CYS A 103 5.19 10.29 13.40
CA CYS A 103 4.17 9.96 14.39
C CYS A 103 3.87 11.11 15.36
N THR A 104 2.61 11.20 15.78
CA THR A 104 2.16 12.14 16.81
C THR A 104 1.24 11.45 17.79
N ASN A 105 1.19 11.96 19.03
CA ASN A 105 0.25 11.46 20.03
C ASN A 105 -1.22 11.80 19.71
N LYS A 106 -1.49 12.75 18.81
CA LYS A 106 -2.84 13.20 18.45
C LYS A 106 -3.54 12.29 17.46
N THR A 107 -2.79 11.69 16.54
CA THR A 107 -3.31 10.92 15.39
C THR A 107 -3.39 9.43 15.65
N GLY A 108 -2.93 8.93 16.80
CA GLY A 108 -2.80 7.49 17.07
C GLY A 108 -1.64 6.82 16.31
N SER A 109 -0.96 7.52 15.40
CA SER A 109 0.20 7.00 14.65
C SER A 109 1.44 6.74 15.51
N PHE A 110 1.37 6.93 16.82
CA PHE A 110 2.44 6.58 17.75
C PHE A 110 2.28 5.17 18.32
N GLU A 111 1.19 4.46 18.02
CA GLU A 111 0.97 3.10 18.52
C GLU A 111 2.07 2.14 18.07
N CYS A 112 2.48 2.23 16.80
CA CYS A 112 3.57 1.41 16.25
C CYS A 112 4.73 2.27 15.76
N PHE A 113 5.96 1.86 16.10
CA PHE A 113 7.15 2.59 15.66
C PHE A 113 7.27 2.68 14.14
N THR A 114 6.77 1.68 13.40
CA THR A 114 6.67 1.68 11.93
C THR A 114 5.95 2.90 11.37
N HIS A 115 4.97 3.45 12.09
CA HIS A 115 4.24 4.66 11.69
C HIS A 115 5.02 5.95 11.98
N CYS A 116 5.99 5.89 12.90
CA CYS A 116 6.94 6.98 13.12
C CYS A 116 7.97 7.08 12.00
N MET A 117 8.24 5.98 11.29
CA MET A 117 9.35 5.90 10.33
C MET A 117 9.05 6.69 9.06
N PRO A 118 9.97 7.57 8.61
CA PRO A 118 9.88 8.23 7.32
C PRO A 118 10.23 7.27 6.19
N ARG A 119 9.85 7.62 4.95
CA ARG A 119 10.27 6.89 3.75
C ARG A 119 11.76 7.00 3.45
N LYS A 120 12.42 8.04 3.97
CA LYS A 120 13.84 8.32 3.73
C LYS A 120 14.59 8.32 5.06
N TYR A 121 15.61 7.48 5.15
CA TYR A 121 16.53 7.40 6.27
C TYR A 121 17.90 6.96 5.75
N LYS A 122 18.94 7.16 6.56
CA LYS A 122 20.31 6.75 6.23
C LYS A 122 20.69 5.55 7.08
N ILE A 123 21.07 4.44 6.44
CA ILE A 123 21.67 3.29 7.11
C ILE A 123 23.18 3.31 6.95
N ASN A 124 23.88 2.62 7.85
CA ASN A 124 25.34 2.59 7.91
C ASN A 124 25.97 3.98 8.00
N ASP A 125 25.22 4.93 8.57
CA ASP A 125 25.73 6.27 8.84
C ASP A 125 26.69 6.22 10.03
N LYS A 126 27.71 7.07 10.03
CA LYS A 126 28.67 7.11 11.14
C LYS A 126 28.11 8.01 12.22
N CYS A 127 28.00 7.47 13.43
CA CYS A 127 27.29 8.12 14.51
C CYS A 127 27.92 7.73 15.84
N HIS A 128 28.03 8.72 16.72
CA HIS A 128 28.61 8.58 18.04
C HIS A 128 27.55 8.54 19.13
N HIS A 129 26.42 9.22 18.94
CA HIS A 129 25.38 9.34 19.95
C HIS A 129 24.22 8.42 19.58
N HIS A 130 23.96 7.42 20.42
CA HIS A 130 22.87 6.46 20.22
C HIS A 130 21.78 6.65 21.25
N VAL A 131 20.52 6.44 20.86
CA VAL A 131 19.39 6.56 21.77
C VAL A 131 19.38 5.40 22.76
N THR A 132 19.26 5.73 24.03
CA THR A 132 18.97 4.77 25.10
C THR A 132 17.65 5.14 25.77
N LEU A 133 16.85 4.12 26.10
CA LEU A 133 15.55 4.29 26.73
C LEU A 133 15.49 3.44 28.00
N THR A 134 14.77 3.97 28.99
CA THR A 134 14.19 3.19 30.09
C THR A 134 12.69 3.24 29.90
N CYS A 135 12.03 2.09 29.80
CA CYS A 135 10.59 1.99 29.63
C CYS A 135 9.88 1.78 30.98
N LYS A 136 8.64 2.26 31.09
CA LYS A 136 7.81 2.04 32.29
C LYS A 136 6.50 1.32 32.00
N PHE A 137 6.12 0.50 32.95
CA PHE A 137 4.82 -0.14 32.98
C PHE A 137 3.94 0.52 34.04
N ASP A 138 2.84 1.12 33.61
CA ASP A 138 1.83 1.72 34.48
C ASP A 138 0.63 0.78 34.60
N MET A 139 0.49 0.12 35.74
CA MET A 139 -0.61 -0.83 36.00
C MET A 139 -1.99 -0.15 36.08
N THR A 140 -2.05 1.18 36.25
CA THR A 140 -3.31 1.93 36.35
C THR A 140 -3.92 2.27 35.00
N LYS A 141 -3.11 2.22 33.94
CA LYS A 141 -3.59 2.29 32.56
C LYS A 141 -4.13 0.91 32.22
N GLU A 142 -5.37 0.85 31.71
CA GLU A 142 -5.87 -0.39 31.09
C GLU A 142 -4.78 -0.92 30.17
N TYR A 143 -4.48 -2.22 30.33
CA TYR A 143 -3.59 -3.05 29.52
C TYR A 143 -3.34 -2.47 28.13
N ILE A 144 -2.11 -2.53 27.64
CA ILE A 144 -1.74 -2.07 26.28
C ILE A 144 -2.73 -2.68 25.27
N THR A 145 -3.70 -1.87 24.82
CA THR A 145 -4.76 -2.29 23.89
C THR A 145 -4.31 -2.19 22.45
N SER A 146 -3.28 -1.36 22.21
CA SER A 146 -2.74 -1.08 20.89
C SER A 146 -1.23 -0.90 20.92
N GLY A 147 -0.58 -1.15 19.79
CA GLY A 147 0.85 -0.90 19.62
C GLY A 147 1.76 -2.02 20.13
N SER A 148 1.25 -3.22 20.39
CA SER A 148 2.09 -4.38 20.72
C SER A 148 2.93 -4.85 19.52
N ARG A 149 4.08 -5.51 19.76
CA ARG A 149 4.89 -6.15 18.72
C ARG A 149 4.06 -6.97 17.72
N SER A 150 3.18 -7.84 18.21
CA SER A 150 2.34 -8.67 17.35
C SER A 150 1.37 -7.87 16.49
N GLN A 151 0.81 -6.78 17.01
CA GLN A 151 -0.08 -5.92 16.26
C GLN A 151 0.67 -5.13 15.19
N CYS A 152 1.82 -4.56 15.52
CA CYS A 152 2.64 -3.83 14.56
C CYS A 152 3.16 -4.73 13.44
N ALA A 153 3.47 -6.00 13.74
CA ALA A 153 3.84 -6.99 12.73
C ALA A 153 2.70 -7.28 11.72
N LEU A 154 1.45 -7.31 12.20
CA LEU A 154 0.29 -7.51 11.32
C LEU A 154 -0.01 -6.27 10.47
N ASP A 155 0.20 -5.09 11.03
CA ASP A 155 0.03 -3.81 10.33
C ASP A 155 1.03 -3.63 9.18
N GLU A 156 2.30 -4.04 9.34
CA GLU A 156 3.25 -4.01 8.23
C GLU A 156 2.81 -4.93 7.07
N ARG A 157 2.35 -6.15 7.40
CA ARG A 157 1.88 -7.10 6.37
C ARG A 157 0.66 -6.61 5.62
N SER A 158 -0.24 -5.87 6.29
CA SER A 158 -1.40 -5.28 5.63
C SER A 158 -0.99 -4.12 4.71
N HIS A 159 0.01 -3.32 5.09
CA HIS A 159 0.57 -2.27 4.23
C HIS A 159 1.22 -2.83 2.97
N CYS A 160 2.00 -3.93 3.06
CA CYS A 160 2.54 -4.60 1.87
C CYS A 160 1.43 -5.10 0.92
N ALA A 161 0.34 -5.66 1.46
CA ALA A 161 -0.80 -6.13 0.66
C ALA A 161 -1.60 -4.98 0.01
N LEU A 162 -1.62 -3.80 0.63
CA LEU A 162 -2.26 -2.59 0.09
C LEU A 162 -1.41 -1.88 -0.97
N ASP A 163 -0.08 -1.88 -0.81
CA ASP A 163 0.84 -1.29 -1.80
C ASP A 163 0.79 -2.07 -3.13
N GLU A 164 0.79 -3.40 -3.07
CA GLU A 164 0.63 -4.26 -4.25
C GLU A 164 -0.69 -3.99 -4.99
N ARG A 165 -1.79 -3.76 -4.25
CA ARG A 165 -3.09 -3.37 -4.84
C ARG A 165 -3.08 -1.95 -5.42
N SER A 166 -2.38 -1.01 -4.79
CA SER A 166 -2.24 0.38 -5.27
C SER A 166 -1.59 0.44 -6.64
N HIS A 167 -0.48 -0.30 -6.84
CA HIS A 167 0.22 -0.37 -8.12
C HIS A 167 -0.64 -0.98 -9.24
N LEU A 168 -1.42 -2.03 -8.93
CA LEU A 168 -2.38 -2.63 -9.87
C LEU A 168 -3.51 -1.64 -10.26
N LEU A 169 -4.04 -0.89 -9.29
CA LEU A 169 -5.08 0.12 -9.53
C LEU A 169 -4.56 1.29 -10.38
N GLN A 170 -3.30 1.72 -10.18
CA GLN A 170 -2.68 2.73 -11.02
C GLN A 170 -2.48 2.25 -12.46
N ALA A 171 -2.00 1.00 -12.64
CA ALA A 171 -1.84 0.40 -13.95
C ALA A 171 -3.20 0.26 -14.68
N TYR A 172 -4.25 -0.18 -13.99
CA TYR A 172 -5.61 -0.29 -14.54
C TYR A 172 -6.16 1.07 -15.01
N LYS A 173 -5.93 2.16 -14.26
CA LYS A 173 -6.34 3.52 -14.66
C LYS A 173 -5.62 3.99 -15.94
N ILE A 174 -4.35 3.67 -16.10
CA ILE A 174 -3.58 4.01 -17.32
C ILE A 174 -4.13 3.22 -18.52
N ILE A 175 -4.36 1.92 -18.36
CA ILE A 175 -4.85 1.04 -19.43
C ILE A 175 -6.27 1.46 -19.89
N THR A 176 -7.17 1.72 -18.94
CA THR A 176 -8.54 2.16 -19.25
C THR A 176 -8.57 3.52 -19.94
N GLY A 177 -7.68 4.45 -19.55
CA GLY A 177 -7.53 5.74 -20.23
C GLY A 177 -7.07 5.61 -21.69
N LEU A 178 -6.08 4.75 -21.96
CA LEU A 178 -5.60 4.49 -23.34
C LEU A 178 -6.68 3.85 -24.21
N LEU A 179 -7.41 2.87 -23.69
CA LEU A 179 -8.52 2.21 -24.41
C LEU A 179 -9.66 3.18 -24.72
N ALA A 180 -10.05 4.02 -23.76
CA ALA A 180 -11.09 5.03 -23.95
C ALA A 180 -10.67 6.07 -25.00
N GLY A 181 -9.42 6.54 -24.96
CA GLY A 181 -8.88 7.46 -25.97
C GLY A 181 -8.87 6.87 -27.38
N PHE A 182 -8.46 5.60 -27.50
CA PHE A 182 -8.44 4.89 -28.78
C PHE A 182 -9.85 4.69 -29.37
N LEU A 183 -10.83 4.33 -28.53
CA LEU A 183 -12.24 4.22 -28.95
C LEU A 183 -12.80 5.56 -29.46
N LEU A 184 -12.51 6.67 -28.77
CA LEU A 184 -12.93 8.01 -29.20
C LEU A 184 -12.30 8.43 -30.52
N PHE A 185 -11.03 8.08 -30.74
CA PHE A 185 -10.33 8.35 -31.99
C PHE A 185 -10.96 7.58 -33.16
N ILE A 186 -11.27 6.30 -32.96
CA ILE A 186 -11.98 5.48 -33.96
C ILE A 186 -13.36 6.08 -34.28
N LEU A 187 -14.13 6.47 -33.27
CA LEU A 187 -15.44 7.11 -33.47
C LEU A 187 -15.32 8.42 -34.25
N ALA A 188 -14.30 9.24 -33.96
CA ALA A 188 -14.03 10.46 -34.71
C ALA A 188 -13.72 10.17 -36.19
N LEU A 189 -12.91 9.14 -36.47
CA LEU A 189 -12.64 8.72 -37.85
C LEU A 189 -13.91 8.28 -38.57
N PHE A 190 -14.77 7.48 -37.93
CA PHE A 190 -16.06 7.11 -38.51
C PHE A 190 -16.92 8.34 -38.81
N ILE A 191 -17.06 9.27 -37.86
CA ILE A 191 -17.83 10.51 -38.06
C ILE A 191 -17.26 11.32 -39.24
N ILE A 192 -15.95 11.46 -39.32
CA ILE A 192 -15.27 12.15 -40.42
C ILE A 192 -15.58 11.45 -41.76
N THR A 193 -15.51 10.13 -41.82
CA THR A 193 -15.85 9.38 -43.05
C THR A 193 -17.30 9.56 -43.46
N PHE A 194 -18.25 9.57 -42.51
CA PHE A 194 -19.66 9.85 -42.78
C PHE A 194 -19.87 11.27 -43.31
N LEU A 195 -19.24 12.28 -42.68
CA LEU A 195 -19.31 13.66 -43.13
C LEU A 195 -18.73 13.83 -44.55
N PHE A 196 -17.61 13.18 -44.87
CA PHE A 196 -17.06 13.18 -46.23
C PHE A 196 -17.94 12.41 -47.23
N CYS A 197 -18.65 11.37 -46.78
CA CYS A 197 -19.63 10.64 -47.59
C CYS A 197 -20.84 11.55 -47.92
N ASP A 198 -21.36 12.27 -46.93
CA ASP A 198 -22.45 13.24 -47.09
C ASP A 198 -22.06 14.45 -47.96
N ILE A 199 -20.79 14.87 -47.91
CA ILE A 199 -20.27 15.93 -48.79
C ILE A 199 -20.17 15.43 -50.24
N LYS A 200 -19.82 14.15 -50.47
CA LYS A 200 -19.82 13.55 -51.82
C LYS A 200 -21.23 13.35 -52.36
N THR A 201 -22.22 13.02 -51.52
CA THR A 201 -23.62 12.87 -51.95
C THR A 201 -24.32 14.22 -52.17
N LYS A 202 -23.92 15.29 -51.48
CA LYS A 202 -24.46 16.65 -51.70
C LYS A 202 -23.89 17.39 -52.91
N LYS A 203 -22.84 16.86 -53.58
CA LYS A 203 -22.25 17.47 -54.79
C LYS A 203 -22.89 17.03 -56.13
N MET A 204 -23.95 16.22 -56.09
CA MET A 204 -24.81 15.93 -57.26
C MET A 204 -26.26 16.08 -56.81
N LYS A 205 -27.09 17.00 -57.32
CA LYS A 205 -27.38 17.37 -58.73
C LYS A 205 -27.91 18.83 -58.79
N CYS A 206 -27.98 19.60 -59.89
CA CYS A 206 -28.34 19.37 -61.31
C CYS A 206 -27.69 20.47 -62.21
N CYS A 207 -27.44 20.40 -63.53
CA CYS A 207 -28.04 19.79 -64.74
C CYS A 207 -26.91 19.33 -65.72
N CYS A 208 -27.03 18.39 -66.69
CA CYS A 208 -28.05 18.11 -67.71
C CYS A 208 -28.16 16.61 -68.10
N TYR A 209 -29.29 16.35 -68.76
CA TYR A 209 -29.94 15.15 -69.33
C TYR A 209 -29.23 14.46 -70.52
N TRP A 210 -29.21 13.12 -70.58
CA TRP A 210 -29.72 12.27 -71.69
C TRP A 210 -29.80 10.79 -71.30
N ARG A 211 -30.88 10.18 -71.78
CA ARG A 211 -31.41 8.83 -71.63
C ARG A 211 -30.69 7.85 -72.58
N LYS A 212 -30.44 6.61 -72.14
CA LYS A 212 -30.49 5.45 -73.05
C LYS A 212 -31.22 4.27 -72.38
N GLN A 213 -32.45 4.08 -72.85
CA GLN A 213 -33.23 2.86 -72.76
C GLN A 213 -32.54 1.79 -73.60
N ASP A 214 -32.53 0.54 -73.13
CA ASP A 214 -32.75 -0.60 -74.00
C ASP A 214 -33.81 -1.47 -73.34
N ALA A 215 -34.99 -1.42 -73.96
CA ALA A 215 -36.11 -2.28 -73.69
C ALA A 215 -35.85 -3.65 -74.33
N LEU A 216 -35.99 -4.73 -73.56
CA LEU A 216 -36.28 -6.03 -74.15
C LEU A 216 -37.78 -6.07 -74.44
N ASN A 217 -38.09 -6.07 -75.74
CA ASN A 217 -39.40 -6.38 -76.29
C ASN A 217 -39.98 -7.63 -75.64
N TYR A 218 -41.19 -7.53 -75.09
CA TYR A 218 -42.11 -8.65 -75.13
C TYR A 218 -43.40 -8.21 -75.81
N VAL A 219 -43.57 -8.76 -76.99
CA VAL A 219 -44.73 -8.65 -77.86
C VAL A 219 -45.94 -9.26 -77.14
N HIS A 220 -47.01 -8.47 -76.99
CA HIS A 220 -48.31 -8.99 -76.62
C HIS A 220 -48.86 -9.82 -77.79
N ILE A 221 -48.80 -11.15 -77.66
CA ILE A 221 -49.50 -12.07 -78.56
C ILE A 221 -50.92 -12.24 -78.03
N LYS A 222 -51.89 -11.88 -78.87
CA LYS A 222 -53.33 -12.00 -78.64
C LYS A 222 -53.78 -13.36 -79.20
N TYR A 223 -54.21 -14.29 -78.35
CA TYR A 223 -54.94 -15.48 -78.80
C TYR A 223 -56.42 -15.33 -78.47
N ARG A 224 -57.27 -15.63 -79.45
CA ARG A 224 -58.71 -15.81 -79.34
C ARG A 224 -58.97 -17.31 -79.48
N VAL A 225 -59.63 -17.95 -78.53
CA VAL A 225 -60.45 -19.14 -78.76
C VAL A 225 -61.67 -19.06 -77.83
N ASN A 226 -62.84 -19.35 -78.40
CA ASN A 226 -64.17 -19.10 -77.89
C ASN A 226 -64.67 -20.15 -76.87
N ASP A 227 -65.69 -19.69 -76.12
CA ASP A 227 -66.85 -20.39 -75.54
C ASP A 227 -66.69 -21.51 -74.47
N LEU A 228 -67.03 -21.13 -73.22
CA LEU A 228 -68.09 -21.63 -72.30
C LEU A 228 -68.45 -23.14 -72.23
N PRO A 229 -69.18 -23.64 -71.20
CA PRO A 229 -69.77 -22.99 -70.01
C PRO A 229 -69.38 -23.67 -68.67
N ARG A 230 -69.34 -22.96 -67.53
CA ARG A 230 -70.40 -22.89 -66.49
C ARG A 230 -70.99 -24.26 -66.04
N ASN A 231 -70.74 -24.69 -64.80
CA ASN A 231 -71.70 -24.62 -63.68
C ASN A 231 -71.24 -25.42 -62.45
N ASN A 232 -71.63 -24.86 -61.30
CA ASN A 232 -71.87 -25.43 -59.97
C ASN A 232 -70.67 -25.86 -59.12
#